data_AF-A0A379SH22-F1
#
_entry.id   AF-A0A379SH22-F1
#
_cell.length_a   1.000
_cell.length_b   1.000
_cell.length_c   1.000
_cell.angle_alpha   90.00
_cell.angle_beta   90.00
_cell.angle_gamma   90.00
#
_symmetry.space_group_name_H-M   'P 1'
#
loop_
_entity.id
_entity.type
_entity.pdbx_description
1 polymer ?
#
loop_
_entity_poly.entity_id
_entity_poly.type
_entity_poly.pdbx_seq_one_letter_code
_entity_poly.pdbx_strand_id
1 'polypeptide(L)'
;MIGSKTVILCESLIDAMSFWVAGYRNVTAAYGVNGFTPEMREAFRAHGVRQVLIAFDNDSAGNEAAVKLASSLAASGIAPFRLVFPAGMDANEYLCKVSEPQRAFRAVVEGAMAMSDVATVEAADPVIPEAAPATVLPLAADVAALPAAASPAPGVVVEALPGGDLQLAVDGQRWQIRGLSRKTNAAAMKVNVQAIDTDSGVMFADSVDMMSARSRSGYARSAAAELGLAEGDLRRSLGKVLLALESWQAQPETANAAPEMSPEDREAALELLRSPDLAGRIASDMVACGVVGESTNLTAAYLAAVSRKLEKPLAVLVQSSSAAGKSSLMDAVLNLIPPEERMQYSAMTGQSLFYLGETNLQHKILAIAEEEGVRQAAYALKLLQSDGELTIASTGKDDASGNLVTKQYRVKGPVMLMLTTTAIDVDEELLNRCLVLTVNESREQTEAIHAAQRYAQTLEGLLASNEKSYITQLHQNAQRLLRPLNVVNPFASQLTFMSDKTRTRRDHMKYLTLIQSVALLHQYQREVKRGGASGTDRGVYRGHAGGYRPCQPSGA
;
A
#
# COMPACT_ATOMS: atom_id res chain seq x y z
N MET A 1 29.91 19.15 29.57
CA MET A 1 31.13 18.88 28.76
C MET A 1 32.31 19.48 29.49
N ILE A 2 33.35 18.71 29.85
CA ILE A 2 34.55 19.25 30.50
C ILE A 2 35.72 19.10 29.52
N GLY A 3 36.32 20.23 29.10
CA GLY A 3 37.66 20.29 28.49
C GLY A 3 37.84 19.86 27.02
N SER A 4 36.83 19.33 26.33
CA SER A 4 37.00 18.92 24.92
C SER A 4 36.97 20.12 23.96
N LYS A 5 38.07 20.33 23.23
CA LYS A 5 38.18 21.37 22.18
C LYS A 5 37.33 21.05 20.94
N THR A 6 36.92 19.79 20.77
CA THR A 6 36.11 19.30 19.65
C THR A 6 34.81 18.71 20.18
N VAL A 7 33.66 19.08 19.59
CA VAL A 7 32.34 18.55 19.94
C VAL A 7 31.67 17.93 18.71
N ILE A 8 31.08 16.75 18.86
CA ILE A 8 30.17 16.16 17.88
C ILE A 8 28.77 16.69 18.17
N LEU A 9 28.15 17.32 17.19
CA LEU A 9 26.81 17.91 17.28
C LEU A 9 25.88 17.14 16.33
N CYS A 10 25.04 16.29 16.92
CA CYS A 10 24.05 15.51 16.18
C CYS A 10 22.74 16.28 16.02
N GLU A 11 21.87 15.81 15.13
CA GLU A 11 20.53 16.38 15.00
C GLU A 11 19.64 16.01 16.21
N SER A 12 19.47 14.72 16.48
CA SER A 12 18.63 14.22 17.58
C SER A 12 19.42 13.77 18.83
N LEU A 13 18.71 13.60 19.95
CA LEU A 13 19.28 12.96 21.15
C LEU A 13 19.65 11.49 20.92
N ILE A 14 18.93 10.77 20.05
CA ILE A 14 19.15 9.35 19.79
C ILE A 14 20.48 9.18 19.06
N ASP A 15 20.75 10.02 18.06
CA ASP A 15 22.04 10.06 17.36
C ASP A 15 23.19 10.37 18.32
N ALA A 16 23.00 11.33 19.23
CA ALA A 16 23.99 11.62 20.25
C ALA A 16 24.25 10.40 21.17
N MET A 17 23.21 9.64 21.51
CA MET A 17 23.35 8.37 22.23
C MET A 17 24.07 7.30 21.40
N SER A 18 23.88 7.25 20.08
CA SER A 18 24.56 6.29 19.20
C SER A 18 26.09 6.50 19.20
N PHE A 19 26.56 7.74 19.15
CA PHE A 19 27.97 8.06 19.37
C PHE A 19 28.46 7.70 20.78
N TRP A 20 27.61 7.81 21.82
CA TRP A 20 27.94 7.35 23.17
C TRP A 20 28.13 5.84 23.26
N VAL A 21 27.27 5.05 22.60
CA VAL A 21 27.44 3.59 22.47
C VAL A 21 28.73 3.26 21.72
N ALA A 22 29.05 4.01 20.65
CA ALA A 22 30.30 3.89 19.91
C ALA A 22 31.56 4.39 20.65
N GLY A 23 31.43 4.90 21.88
CA GLY A 23 32.55 5.24 22.78
C GLY A 23 32.92 6.73 22.85
N TYR A 24 32.25 7.61 22.11
CA TYR A 24 32.48 9.06 22.17
C TYR A 24 31.78 9.68 23.39
N ARG A 25 32.36 10.74 23.96
CA ARG A 25 31.83 11.44 25.16
C ARG A 25 31.71 12.95 24.99
N ASN A 26 32.33 13.49 23.95
CA ASN A 26 32.28 14.88 23.52
C ASN A 26 31.12 15.13 22.54
N VAL A 27 29.92 14.64 22.88
CA VAL A 27 28.75 14.62 21.99
C VAL A 27 27.59 15.41 22.59
N THR A 28 26.83 16.12 21.76
CA THR A 28 25.57 16.78 22.12
C THR A 28 24.60 16.81 20.93
N ALA A 29 23.38 17.27 21.12
CA ALA A 29 22.32 17.28 20.10
C ALA A 29 21.75 18.69 19.89
N ALA A 30 21.35 19.00 18.66
CA ALA A 30 20.70 20.25 18.27
C ALA A 30 19.17 20.24 18.46
N TYR A 31 18.54 19.09 18.75
CA TYR A 31 17.08 18.94 18.83
C TYR A 31 16.36 19.27 17.51
N GLY A 32 16.92 18.77 16.39
CA GLY A 32 16.41 19.00 15.03
C GLY A 32 17.24 20.02 14.24
N VAL A 33 17.12 19.99 12.91
CA VAL A 33 17.84 20.84 11.93
C VAL A 33 18.00 22.32 12.31
N ASN A 34 17.01 22.93 12.97
CA ASN A 34 17.00 24.35 13.31
C ASN A 34 17.17 24.66 14.81
N GLY A 35 17.41 23.64 15.65
CA GLY A 35 17.40 23.80 17.12
C GLY A 35 18.72 24.24 17.77
N PHE A 36 19.77 24.54 17.00
CA PHE A 36 21.02 25.10 17.56
C PHE A 36 20.84 26.56 18.00
N THR A 37 20.58 26.76 19.30
CA THR A 37 20.19 28.06 19.86
C THR A 37 21.39 28.98 20.20
N PRO A 38 21.17 30.29 20.44
CA PRO A 38 22.19 31.21 20.95
C PRO A 38 22.81 30.74 22.28
N GLU A 39 22.04 30.13 23.17
CA GLU A 39 22.51 29.64 24.47
C GLU A 39 23.50 28.47 24.30
N MET A 40 23.25 27.58 23.33
CA MET A 40 24.21 26.51 22.97
C MET A 40 25.52 27.09 22.43
N ARG A 41 25.45 28.14 21.61
CA ARG A 41 26.63 28.86 21.09
C ARG A 41 27.44 29.52 22.20
N GLU A 42 26.77 30.17 23.14
CA GLU A 42 27.41 30.80 24.30
C GLU A 42 28.08 29.74 25.19
N ALA A 43 27.40 28.60 25.41
CA ALA A 43 27.98 27.45 26.10
C ALA A 43 29.23 26.88 25.40
N PHE A 44 29.22 26.78 24.06
CA PHE A 44 30.39 26.32 23.29
C PHE A 44 31.58 27.27 23.45
N ARG A 45 31.36 28.59 23.42
CA ARG A 45 32.40 29.61 23.69
C ARG A 45 32.93 29.51 25.12
N ALA A 46 32.04 29.47 26.12
CA ALA A 46 32.40 29.41 27.53
C ALA A 46 33.23 28.16 27.89
N HIS A 47 32.98 27.02 27.22
CA HIS A 47 33.74 25.78 27.40
C HIS A 47 34.98 25.67 26.48
N GLY A 48 35.29 26.70 25.68
CA GLY A 48 36.49 26.74 24.85
C GLY A 48 36.47 25.79 23.65
N VAL A 49 35.29 25.45 23.13
CA VAL A 49 35.13 24.62 21.92
C VAL A 49 35.67 25.38 20.71
N ARG A 50 36.60 24.74 19.97
CA ARG A 50 37.25 25.31 18.77
C ARG A 50 36.84 24.61 17.49
N GLN A 51 36.30 23.40 17.57
CA GLN A 51 35.90 22.59 16.42
C GLN A 51 34.55 21.93 16.71
N VAL A 52 33.67 21.91 15.71
CA VAL A 52 32.39 21.18 15.77
C VAL A 52 32.29 20.25 14.58
N LEU A 53 32.05 18.97 14.87
CA LEU A 53 31.77 17.93 13.89
C LEU A 53 30.25 17.79 13.77
N ILE A 54 29.67 18.30 12.69
CA ILE A 54 28.22 18.30 12.43
C ILE A 54 27.82 16.91 11.92
N ALA A 55 27.13 16.17 12.78
CA ALA A 55 26.59 14.82 12.54
C ALA A 55 25.06 14.87 12.37
N PHE A 56 24.58 15.77 11.51
CA PHE A 56 23.18 15.77 11.07
C PHE A 56 22.95 14.67 10.04
N ASP A 57 21.70 14.33 9.80
CA ASP A 57 21.29 13.26 8.90
C ASP A 57 21.83 13.51 7.48
N ASN A 58 22.18 12.45 6.74
CA ASN A 58 22.66 12.61 5.36
C ASN A 58 21.51 12.65 4.35
N ASP A 59 20.56 13.55 4.59
CA ASP A 59 19.38 13.82 3.77
C ASP A 59 19.40 15.27 3.24
N SER A 60 18.31 15.79 2.66
CA SER A 60 18.28 17.18 2.17
C SER A 60 18.25 18.19 3.31
N ALA A 61 17.45 17.94 4.35
CA ALA A 61 17.22 18.90 5.42
C ALA A 61 18.46 19.03 6.31
N GLY A 62 19.04 17.91 6.75
CA GLY A 62 20.26 17.83 7.55
C GLY A 62 21.47 18.42 6.82
N ASN A 63 21.60 18.22 5.50
CA ASN A 63 22.70 18.82 4.72
C ASN A 63 22.53 20.33 4.53
N GLU A 64 21.34 20.83 4.19
CA GLU A 64 21.09 22.29 4.14
C GLU A 64 21.31 22.96 5.50
N ALA A 65 20.84 22.33 6.57
CA ALA A 65 21.00 22.82 7.93
C ALA A 65 22.46 22.80 8.38
N ALA A 66 23.22 21.75 8.03
CA ALA A 66 24.65 21.67 8.29
C ALA A 66 25.43 22.81 7.59
N VAL A 67 25.07 23.18 6.36
CA VAL A 67 25.68 24.33 5.66
C VAL A 67 25.35 25.65 6.37
N LYS A 68 24.07 25.92 6.67
CA LYS A 68 23.62 27.13 7.39
C LYS A 68 24.30 27.26 8.76
N LEU A 69 24.39 26.14 9.48
CA LEU A 69 25.04 26.05 10.79
C LEU A 69 26.57 26.23 10.70
N ALA A 70 27.22 25.65 9.69
CA ALA A 70 28.65 25.81 9.46
C ALA A 70 29.04 27.28 9.25
N SER A 71 28.33 28.01 8.38
CA SER A 71 28.56 29.45 8.19
C SER A 71 28.40 30.24 9.51
N SER A 72 27.39 29.91 10.30
CA SER A 72 27.12 30.53 11.61
C SER A 72 28.17 30.20 12.69
N LEU A 73 28.78 29.01 12.65
CA LEU A 73 29.86 28.59 13.54
C LEU A 73 31.20 29.22 13.14
N ALA A 74 31.51 29.26 11.83
CA ALA A 74 32.71 29.91 11.28
C ALA A 74 32.75 31.40 11.64
N ALA A 75 31.62 32.11 11.47
CA ALA A 75 31.45 33.51 11.91
C ALA A 75 31.62 33.70 13.43
N SER A 76 31.57 32.63 14.22
CA SER A 76 31.80 32.63 15.67
C SER A 76 33.21 32.17 16.07
N GLY A 77 34.12 31.95 15.11
CA GLY A 77 35.49 31.48 15.36
C GLY A 77 35.62 29.99 15.67
N ILE A 78 34.57 29.19 15.40
CA ILE A 78 34.54 27.74 15.62
C ILE A 78 34.65 27.03 14.27
N ALA A 79 35.64 26.15 14.10
CA ALA A 79 35.87 25.46 12.84
C ALA A 79 34.81 24.36 12.60
N PRO A 80 33.98 24.46 11.54
CA PRO A 80 32.96 23.47 11.24
C PRO A 80 33.50 22.34 10.33
N PHE A 81 33.11 21.12 10.65
CA PHE A 81 33.38 19.93 9.84
C PHE A 81 32.09 19.13 9.65
N ARG A 82 31.90 18.52 8.48
CA ARG A 82 30.78 17.60 8.21
C ARG A 82 31.21 16.16 8.47
N LEU A 83 30.46 15.47 9.31
CA LEU A 83 30.46 14.01 9.36
C LEU A 83 29.43 13.50 8.36
N VAL A 84 29.80 12.55 7.50
CA VAL A 84 28.94 12.05 6.41
C VAL A 84 28.70 10.55 6.62
N PHE A 85 27.48 10.21 7.00
CA PHE A 85 26.97 8.84 7.00
C PHE A 85 26.64 8.38 5.58
N PRO A 86 26.35 7.09 5.33
CA PRO A 86 25.80 6.65 4.05
C PRO A 86 24.53 7.45 3.68
N ALA A 87 24.25 7.59 2.38
CA ALA A 87 23.18 8.46 1.90
C ALA A 87 21.81 8.09 2.48
N GLY A 88 21.11 9.07 3.05
CA GLY A 88 19.81 8.91 3.70
C GLY A 88 19.83 8.33 5.11
N MET A 89 21.00 8.13 5.73
CA MET A 89 21.12 7.61 7.10
C MET A 89 21.43 8.71 8.12
N ASP A 90 20.88 8.54 9.32
CA ASP A 90 21.28 9.23 10.55
C ASP A 90 22.40 8.44 11.28
N ALA A 91 22.79 8.84 12.49
CA ALA A 91 23.81 8.13 13.25
C ALA A 91 23.28 6.81 13.85
N ASN A 92 22.01 6.78 14.26
CA ASN A 92 21.38 5.63 14.89
C ASN A 92 21.11 4.47 13.91
N GLU A 93 20.61 4.76 12.72
CA GLU A 93 20.41 3.81 11.63
C GLU A 93 21.76 3.27 11.13
N TYR A 94 22.80 4.11 11.09
CA TYR A 94 24.16 3.66 10.84
C TYR A 94 24.65 2.70 11.93
N LEU A 95 24.42 3.02 13.21
CA LEU A 95 24.75 2.13 14.35
C LEU A 95 24.03 0.77 14.26
N CYS A 96 22.75 0.74 13.89
CA CYS A 96 21.97 -0.49 13.77
C CYS A 96 22.42 -1.40 12.61
N LYS A 97 23.14 -0.86 11.61
CA LYS A 97 23.57 -1.60 10.41
C LYS A 97 25.02 -2.10 10.45
N VAL A 98 25.82 -1.70 11.45
CA VAL A 98 27.26 -2.05 11.54
C VAL A 98 27.54 -3.10 12.60
N SER A 99 28.35 -4.10 12.25
CA SER A 99 28.76 -5.17 13.18
C SER A 99 29.84 -4.75 14.19
N GLU A 100 30.64 -3.73 13.87
CA GLU A 100 31.71 -3.19 14.74
C GLU A 100 31.51 -1.68 15.01
N PRO A 101 30.57 -1.27 15.89
CA PRO A 101 30.23 0.14 16.13
C PRO A 101 31.40 1.08 16.37
N GLN A 102 32.34 0.73 17.25
CA GLN A 102 33.46 1.61 17.61
C GLN A 102 34.42 1.83 16.43
N ARG A 103 34.54 0.85 15.53
CA ARG A 103 35.38 0.93 14.33
C ARG A 103 34.69 1.72 13.21
N ALA A 104 33.40 1.44 12.99
CA ALA A 104 32.59 2.12 11.99
C ALA A 104 32.48 3.62 12.26
N PHE A 105 32.15 4.00 13.50
CA PHE A 105 32.09 5.41 13.90
C PHE A 105 33.46 6.09 13.90
N ARG A 106 34.54 5.37 14.22
CA ARG A 106 35.90 5.90 14.08
C ARG A 106 36.20 6.29 12.64
N ALA A 107 35.88 5.44 11.67
CA ALA A 107 36.08 5.76 10.25
C ALA A 107 35.27 7.00 9.80
N VAL A 108 34.02 7.15 10.27
CA VAL A 108 33.22 8.35 9.97
C VAL A 108 33.80 9.62 10.63
N VAL A 109 34.28 9.52 11.87
CA VAL A 109 34.88 10.65 12.61
C VAL A 109 36.24 11.06 12.05
N GLU A 110 37.07 10.10 11.63
CA GLU A 110 38.35 10.37 10.97
C GLU A 110 38.16 10.88 9.53
N GLY A 111 37.06 10.52 8.87
CA GLY A 111 36.65 11.01 7.55
C GLY A 111 35.93 12.38 7.54
N ALA A 112 35.94 13.12 8.66
CA ALA A 112 35.25 14.41 8.76
C ALA A 112 35.81 15.45 7.78
N MET A 113 34.96 16.02 6.92
CA MET A 113 35.35 16.99 5.91
C MET A 113 35.25 18.43 6.43
N ALA A 114 36.29 19.25 6.23
CA ALA A 114 36.26 20.66 6.62
C ALA A 114 35.26 21.46 5.76
N MET A 115 34.47 22.33 6.40
CA MET A 115 33.49 23.19 5.72
C MET A 115 34.00 24.64 5.63
N SER A 116 35.12 24.83 4.93
CA SER A 116 35.75 26.14 4.74
C SER A 116 34.91 27.06 3.82
N ASP A 117 34.84 28.34 4.20
CA ASP A 117 34.14 29.47 3.57
C ASP A 117 33.40 29.21 2.25
N VAL A 118 32.10 28.90 2.37
CA VAL A 118 31.13 28.95 1.27
C VAL A 118 30.81 30.42 0.97
N ALA A 119 31.74 31.09 0.27
CA ALA A 119 31.66 32.50 -0.09
C ALA A 119 32.25 32.76 -1.49
N THR A 120 31.80 32.03 -2.52
CA THR A 120 31.73 32.46 -3.93
C THR A 120 31.16 31.33 -4.82
N VAL A 121 29.83 31.20 -4.86
CA VAL A 121 29.12 30.70 -6.06
C VAL A 121 27.88 31.56 -6.23
N GLU A 122 28.02 32.68 -6.93
CA GLU A 122 26.87 33.43 -7.44
C GLU A 122 26.22 32.66 -8.60
N ALA A 123 24.94 32.95 -8.84
CA ALA A 123 24.14 32.27 -9.84
C ALA A 123 24.70 32.45 -11.26
N ALA A 124 24.80 31.35 -12.00
CA ALA A 124 24.98 31.35 -13.44
C ALA A 124 23.76 30.69 -14.08
N ASP A 125 22.85 31.51 -14.62
CA ASP A 125 21.72 31.03 -15.42
C ASP A 125 22.22 30.40 -16.74
N PRO A 126 21.83 29.16 -17.07
CA PRO A 126 22.09 28.60 -18.39
C PRO A 126 21.12 29.20 -19.43
N VAL A 127 21.70 29.92 -20.38
CA VAL A 127 20.99 30.53 -21.52
C VAL A 127 20.23 29.49 -22.34
N ILE A 128 18.92 29.70 -22.54
CA ILE A 128 18.07 28.92 -23.44
C ILE A 128 18.01 29.66 -24.79
N PRO A 129 18.39 29.03 -25.93
CA PRO A 129 18.14 29.59 -27.25
C PRO A 129 16.65 29.50 -27.60
N GLU A 130 16.10 30.62 -28.06
CA GLU A 130 14.69 30.78 -28.45
C GLU A 130 14.33 29.97 -29.70
N ALA A 131 13.18 29.29 -29.68
CA ALA A 131 12.58 28.64 -30.84
C ALA A 131 11.12 29.07 -31.02
N ALA A 132 10.80 29.58 -32.21
CA ALA A 132 9.50 30.17 -32.55
C ALA A 132 8.36 29.13 -32.64
N PRO A 133 7.08 29.54 -32.47
CA PRO A 133 5.99 28.62 -32.22
C PRO A 133 5.41 27.98 -33.49
N ALA A 134 5.02 26.71 -33.39
CA ALA A 134 4.16 26.04 -34.38
C ALA A 134 2.69 26.09 -33.92
N THR A 135 1.82 26.55 -34.81
CA THR A 135 0.38 26.73 -34.57
C THR A 135 -0.37 25.39 -34.48
N VAL A 136 -1.31 25.32 -33.54
CA VAL A 136 -2.27 24.21 -33.41
C VAL A 136 -3.61 24.65 -34.01
N LEU A 137 -4.22 23.82 -34.87
CA LEU A 137 -5.68 23.78 -35.03
C LEU A 137 -6.16 22.32 -35.21
N PRO A 138 -7.31 21.95 -34.63
CA PRO A 138 -7.84 20.58 -34.66
C PRO A 138 -8.92 20.40 -35.74
N LEU A 139 -9.21 19.14 -36.11
CA LEU A 139 -10.59 18.68 -36.33
C LEU A 139 -10.70 17.15 -36.21
N ALA A 140 -11.85 16.67 -35.76
CA ALA A 140 -12.13 15.26 -35.47
C ALA A 140 -12.97 14.60 -36.59
N ALA A 141 -12.99 13.25 -36.63
CA ALA A 141 -14.24 12.46 -36.76
C ALA A 141 -13.98 10.93 -36.68
N ASP A 142 -14.70 10.30 -35.75
CA ASP A 142 -15.25 8.93 -35.68
C ASP A 142 -14.92 7.86 -36.74
N VAL A 143 -14.47 6.68 -36.25
CA VAL A 143 -15.02 5.36 -36.66
C VAL A 143 -15.13 4.45 -35.42
N ALA A 144 -16.21 3.67 -35.33
CA ALA A 144 -16.54 2.83 -34.18
C ALA A 144 -15.85 1.44 -34.17
N ALA A 145 -15.88 0.80 -32.99
CA ALA A 145 -15.15 -0.40 -32.58
C ALA A 145 -15.43 -1.71 -33.35
N LEU A 146 -14.43 -2.61 -33.33
CA LEU A 146 -14.53 -4.02 -32.90
C LEU A 146 -13.10 -4.52 -32.50
N PRO A 147 -12.95 -5.54 -31.62
CA PRO A 147 -11.65 -5.84 -31.00
C PRO A 147 -10.78 -6.75 -31.88
N ALA A 148 -9.69 -6.19 -32.43
CA ALA A 148 -8.60 -6.98 -32.97
C ALA A 148 -7.56 -7.27 -31.87
N ALA A 149 -7.17 -8.54 -31.71
CA ALA A 149 -6.05 -8.90 -30.86
C ALA A 149 -4.77 -8.28 -31.44
N ALA A 150 -4.20 -7.30 -30.72
CA ALA A 150 -3.01 -6.59 -31.16
C ALA A 150 -1.77 -7.47 -31.00
N SER A 151 -1.32 -8.09 -32.08
CA SER A 151 -0.04 -8.81 -32.12
C SER A 151 1.12 -7.81 -31.96
N PRO A 152 2.05 -8.00 -31.00
CA PRO A 152 3.11 -7.04 -30.73
C PRO A 152 4.22 -7.14 -31.80
N ALA A 153 4.20 -6.22 -32.76
CA ALA A 153 5.13 -6.09 -33.88
C ALA A 153 5.16 -7.27 -34.91
N PRO A 154 5.58 -7.03 -36.16
CA PRO A 154 5.68 -8.09 -37.17
C PRO A 154 6.76 -9.13 -36.80
N GLY A 155 6.34 -10.37 -36.59
CA GLY A 155 7.25 -11.51 -36.39
C GLY A 155 7.77 -11.71 -34.96
N VAL A 156 7.11 -11.14 -33.95
CA VAL A 156 7.41 -11.41 -32.54
C VAL A 156 6.21 -12.09 -31.87
N VAL A 157 6.43 -13.25 -31.26
CA VAL A 157 5.43 -13.90 -30.40
C VAL A 157 5.81 -13.62 -28.96
N VAL A 158 4.88 -13.09 -28.16
CA VAL A 158 5.07 -12.80 -26.73
C VAL A 158 4.18 -13.71 -25.90
N GLU A 159 4.78 -14.42 -24.95
CA GLU A 159 4.12 -15.33 -24.02
C GLU A 159 4.47 -14.91 -22.58
N ALA A 160 3.47 -14.81 -21.71
CA ALA A 160 3.67 -14.48 -20.30
C ALA A 160 3.79 -15.78 -19.47
N LEU A 161 4.88 -15.93 -18.75
CA LEU A 161 5.16 -17.15 -17.96
C LEU A 161 4.59 -17.05 -16.53
N PRO A 162 4.26 -18.19 -15.89
CA PRO A 162 3.90 -18.22 -14.48
C PRO A 162 5.02 -17.62 -13.62
N GLY A 163 4.72 -16.53 -12.91
CA GLY A 163 5.69 -15.76 -12.11
C GLY A 163 5.98 -14.34 -12.61
N GLY A 164 5.46 -13.95 -13.78
CA GLY A 164 5.58 -12.57 -14.29
C GLY A 164 6.77 -12.31 -15.21
N ASP A 165 7.53 -13.35 -15.55
CA ASP A 165 8.52 -13.31 -16.63
C ASP A 165 7.82 -13.25 -18.01
N LEU A 166 8.47 -12.61 -18.99
CA LEU A 166 8.03 -12.65 -20.38
C LEU A 166 8.98 -13.49 -21.24
N GLN A 167 8.43 -14.23 -22.18
CA GLN A 167 9.15 -14.98 -23.20
C GLN A 167 8.79 -14.41 -24.58
N LEU A 168 9.79 -14.08 -25.38
CA LEU A 168 9.62 -13.58 -26.75
C LEU A 168 10.34 -14.51 -27.74
N ALA A 169 9.70 -14.84 -28.85
CA ALA A 169 10.35 -15.48 -30.00
C ALA A 169 10.62 -14.45 -31.09
N VAL A 170 11.88 -14.30 -31.51
CA VAL A 170 12.34 -13.32 -32.50
C VAL A 170 13.40 -13.96 -33.39
N ASP A 171 13.16 -14.07 -34.70
CA ASP A 171 14.16 -14.41 -35.73
C ASP A 171 15.11 -15.60 -35.38
N GLY A 172 14.58 -16.73 -34.87
CA GLY A 172 15.40 -17.90 -34.47
C GLY A 172 16.02 -17.81 -33.07
N GLN A 173 15.63 -16.82 -32.28
CA GLN A 173 16.08 -16.62 -30.90
C GLN A 173 14.89 -16.61 -29.94
N ARG A 174 15.08 -17.22 -28.77
CA ARG A 174 14.15 -17.15 -27.64
C ARG A 174 14.73 -16.22 -26.59
N TRP A 175 13.96 -15.19 -26.24
CA TRP A 175 14.34 -14.15 -25.28
C TRP A 175 13.48 -14.28 -24.03
N GLN A 176 14.07 -14.55 -22.86
CA GLN A 176 13.38 -14.49 -21.57
C GLN A 176 13.75 -13.19 -20.84
N ILE A 177 12.75 -12.45 -20.39
CA ILE A 177 12.86 -11.14 -19.76
C ILE A 177 12.35 -11.26 -18.33
N ARG A 178 13.22 -10.94 -17.36
CA ARG A 178 12.90 -10.98 -15.93
C ARG A 178 13.01 -9.59 -15.30
N GLY A 179 12.14 -9.31 -14.33
CA GLY A 179 12.14 -8.05 -13.59
C GLY A 179 11.54 -6.86 -14.35
N LEU A 180 10.72 -7.09 -15.38
CA LEU A 180 10.06 -6.01 -16.11
C LEU A 180 8.98 -5.33 -15.25
N SER A 181 9.10 -4.02 -15.05
CA SER A 181 8.06 -3.20 -14.42
C SER A 181 7.04 -2.73 -15.46
N ARG A 182 5.75 -2.57 -15.08
CA ARG A 182 4.69 -1.97 -15.92
C ARG A 182 4.72 -0.43 -15.97
N LYS A 183 5.78 0.21 -15.47
CA LYS A 183 5.93 1.69 -15.49
C LYS A 183 6.21 2.20 -16.90
N THR A 184 5.16 2.59 -17.61
CA THR A 184 5.16 3.10 -19.00
C THR A 184 6.00 4.36 -19.25
N ASN A 185 6.32 5.14 -18.20
CA ASN A 185 7.11 6.38 -18.29
C ASN A 185 8.43 6.29 -17.49
N ALA A 186 9.09 5.12 -17.48
CA ALA A 186 10.38 4.98 -16.81
C ALA A 186 11.54 5.49 -17.70
N ALA A 187 12.36 6.40 -17.18
CA ALA A 187 13.54 6.93 -17.90
C ALA A 187 14.66 5.89 -18.11
N ALA A 188 14.57 4.75 -17.41
CA ALA A 188 15.42 3.56 -17.58
C ALA A 188 14.54 2.30 -17.46
N MET A 189 14.80 1.29 -18.30
CA MET A 189 14.09 0.01 -18.29
C MET A 189 15.11 -1.11 -18.04
N LYS A 190 15.57 -1.20 -16.79
CA LYS A 190 16.55 -2.19 -16.34
C LYS A 190 15.86 -3.55 -16.17
N VAL A 191 16.22 -4.52 -17.01
CA VAL A 191 15.69 -5.89 -17.00
C VAL A 191 16.84 -6.88 -17.11
N ASN A 192 16.68 -8.07 -16.53
CA ASN A 192 17.57 -9.18 -16.82
C ASN A 192 17.07 -9.88 -18.09
N VAL A 193 17.91 -9.95 -19.11
CA VAL A 193 17.56 -10.47 -20.43
C VAL A 193 18.43 -11.67 -20.72
N GLN A 194 17.78 -12.79 -20.98
CA GLN A 194 18.38 -14.03 -21.42
C GLN A 194 18.04 -14.25 -22.90
N ALA A 195 19.05 -14.31 -23.76
CA ALA A 195 18.94 -14.67 -25.16
C ALA A 195 19.40 -16.12 -25.34
N ILE A 196 18.58 -16.95 -25.99
CA ILE A 196 18.87 -18.34 -26.33
C ILE A 196 18.76 -18.47 -27.84
N ASP A 197 19.82 -18.90 -28.49
CA ASP A 197 19.80 -19.22 -29.92
C ASP A 197 19.15 -20.60 -30.12
N THR A 198 18.11 -20.72 -30.97
CA THR A 198 17.37 -22.00 -31.06
C THR A 198 18.09 -23.07 -31.87
N ASP A 199 19.06 -22.69 -32.70
CA ASP A 199 19.76 -23.60 -33.59
C ASP A 199 20.99 -24.23 -32.92
N SER A 200 21.74 -23.45 -32.13
CA SER A 200 22.88 -23.93 -31.34
C SER A 200 22.54 -24.34 -29.90
N GLY A 201 21.44 -23.84 -29.34
CA GLY A 201 21.05 -24.03 -27.94
C GLY A 201 21.92 -23.25 -26.93
N VAL A 202 22.86 -22.42 -27.39
CA VAL A 202 23.70 -21.58 -26.53
C VAL A 202 22.85 -20.45 -25.95
N MET A 203 23.13 -20.09 -24.69
CA MET A 203 22.42 -19.03 -23.97
C MET A 203 23.37 -17.99 -23.39
N PHE A 204 22.98 -16.72 -23.49
CA PHE A 204 23.64 -15.58 -22.84
C PHE A 204 22.61 -14.86 -21.96
N ALA A 205 23.00 -14.45 -20.74
CA ALA A 205 22.10 -13.74 -19.83
C ALA A 205 22.83 -12.64 -19.05
N ASP A 206 22.31 -11.41 -19.11
CA ASP A 206 22.88 -10.24 -18.43
C ASP A 206 21.80 -9.16 -18.16
N SER A 207 22.13 -8.18 -17.32
CA SER A 207 21.30 -7.01 -17.06
C SER A 207 21.47 -5.96 -18.17
N VAL A 208 20.37 -5.48 -18.73
CA VAL A 208 20.37 -4.43 -19.75
C VAL A 208 19.33 -3.36 -19.43
N ASP A 209 19.72 -2.10 -19.59
CA ASP A 209 18.79 -0.99 -19.63
C ASP A 209 18.27 -0.82 -21.06
N MET A 210 17.05 -1.30 -21.27
CA MET A 210 16.41 -1.31 -22.59
C MET A 210 16.12 0.09 -23.13
N MET A 211 16.11 1.15 -22.30
CA MET A 211 16.01 2.54 -22.80
C MET A 211 17.37 3.08 -23.26
N SER A 212 18.47 2.63 -22.66
CA SER A 212 19.83 3.10 -22.97
C SER A 212 20.43 2.45 -24.21
N ALA A 213 20.58 3.22 -25.30
CA ALA A 213 21.23 2.76 -26.54
C ALA A 213 22.68 2.26 -26.32
N ARG A 214 23.38 2.83 -25.32
CA ARG A 214 24.72 2.38 -24.90
C ARG A 214 24.67 1.03 -24.19
N SER A 215 23.68 0.81 -23.32
CA SER A 215 23.49 -0.49 -22.64
C SER A 215 23.08 -1.58 -23.63
N ARG A 216 22.08 -1.33 -24.49
CA ARG A 216 21.69 -2.26 -25.58
C ARG A 216 22.88 -2.63 -26.48
N SER A 217 23.74 -1.67 -26.81
CA SER A 217 24.95 -1.93 -27.62
C SER A 217 26.05 -2.70 -26.88
N GLY A 218 26.12 -2.58 -25.55
CA GLY A 218 27.02 -3.40 -24.71
C GLY A 218 26.54 -4.85 -24.68
N TYR A 219 25.27 -5.06 -24.33
CA TYR A 219 24.64 -6.38 -24.31
C TYR A 219 24.77 -7.08 -25.66
N ALA A 220 24.42 -6.41 -26.77
CA ALA A 220 24.50 -6.99 -28.11
C ALA A 220 25.91 -7.51 -28.47
N ARG A 221 26.97 -6.85 -28.00
CA ARG A 221 28.35 -7.25 -28.26
C ARG A 221 28.77 -8.46 -27.43
N SER A 222 28.41 -8.50 -26.15
CA SER A 222 28.68 -9.65 -25.29
C SER A 222 27.90 -10.88 -25.76
N ALA A 223 26.62 -10.71 -26.06
CA ALA A 223 25.77 -11.76 -26.63
C ALA A 223 26.29 -12.27 -27.98
N ALA A 224 26.79 -11.39 -28.86
CA ALA A 224 27.37 -11.80 -30.14
C ALA A 224 28.62 -12.69 -29.96
N ALA A 225 29.47 -12.37 -28.98
CA ALA A 225 30.67 -13.13 -28.70
C ALA A 225 30.39 -14.53 -28.14
N GLU A 226 29.36 -14.70 -27.31
CA GLU A 226 29.01 -16.01 -26.74
C GLU A 226 28.10 -16.85 -27.64
N LEU A 227 27.11 -16.23 -28.31
CA LEU A 227 26.19 -16.94 -29.20
C LEU A 227 26.79 -17.23 -30.60
N GLY A 228 27.95 -16.64 -30.93
CA GLY A 228 28.58 -16.79 -32.26
C GLY A 228 27.83 -16.06 -33.39
N LEU A 229 26.91 -15.16 -33.04
CA LEU A 229 26.03 -14.45 -33.98
C LEU A 229 26.58 -13.06 -34.36
N ALA A 230 26.11 -12.50 -35.47
CA ALA A 230 26.48 -11.15 -35.87
C ALA A 230 25.88 -10.09 -34.93
N GLU A 231 26.72 -9.17 -34.43
CA GLU A 231 26.32 -8.05 -33.55
C GLU A 231 25.21 -7.18 -34.17
N GLY A 232 25.16 -7.07 -35.51
CA GLY A 232 24.13 -6.35 -36.23
C GLY A 232 22.73 -6.98 -36.15
N ASP A 233 22.65 -8.31 -36.12
CA ASP A 233 21.38 -9.03 -36.05
C ASP A 233 20.84 -9.06 -34.62
N LEU A 234 21.71 -9.27 -33.61
CA LEU A 234 21.33 -9.12 -32.20
C LEU A 234 20.87 -7.70 -31.85
N ARG A 235 21.47 -6.66 -32.46
CA ARG A 235 20.94 -5.28 -32.37
C ARG A 235 19.52 -5.15 -32.94
N ARG A 236 19.23 -5.83 -34.05
CA ARG A 236 17.90 -5.82 -34.68
C ARG A 236 16.87 -6.56 -33.81
N SER A 237 17.25 -7.72 -33.27
CA SER A 237 16.42 -8.47 -32.31
C SER A 237 16.12 -7.66 -31.05
N LEU A 238 17.12 -7.02 -30.44
CA LEU A 238 16.91 -6.15 -29.27
C LEU A 238 15.98 -4.97 -29.56
N GLY A 239 15.99 -4.42 -30.78
CA GLY A 239 15.04 -3.40 -31.21
C GLY A 239 13.60 -3.92 -31.28
N LYS A 240 13.40 -5.14 -31.79
CA LYS A 240 12.10 -5.83 -31.78
C LYS A 240 11.63 -6.15 -30.36
N VAL A 241 12.53 -6.61 -29.48
CA VAL A 241 12.24 -6.89 -28.07
C VAL A 241 11.85 -5.60 -27.34
N LEU A 242 12.56 -4.48 -27.53
CA LEU A 242 12.18 -3.19 -26.95
C LEU A 242 10.74 -2.78 -27.32
N LEU A 243 10.41 -2.80 -28.61
CA LEU A 243 9.05 -2.46 -29.08
C LEU A 243 7.98 -3.39 -28.49
N ALA A 244 8.28 -4.68 -28.35
CA ALA A 244 7.37 -5.63 -27.71
C ALA A 244 7.18 -5.33 -26.21
N LEU A 245 8.26 -4.98 -25.49
CA LEU A 245 8.20 -4.57 -24.08
C LEU A 245 7.39 -3.28 -23.88
N GLU A 246 7.63 -2.25 -24.70
CA GLU A 246 6.86 -1.01 -24.71
C GLU A 246 5.38 -1.28 -24.99
N SER A 247 5.08 -2.13 -25.98
CA SER A 247 3.70 -2.51 -26.30
C SER A 247 3.00 -3.29 -25.19
N TRP A 248 3.73 -4.09 -24.41
CA TRP A 248 3.20 -4.83 -23.26
C TRP A 248 3.00 -3.92 -22.04
N GLN A 249 3.90 -2.98 -21.78
CA GLN A 249 3.73 -1.96 -20.75
C GLN A 249 2.53 -1.05 -21.05
N ALA A 250 2.31 -0.71 -22.32
CA ALA A 250 1.18 0.12 -22.76
C ALA A 250 -0.19 -0.57 -22.68
N GLN A 251 -0.24 -1.90 -22.47
CA GLN A 251 -1.52 -2.58 -22.23
C GLN A 251 -2.05 -2.21 -20.83
N PRO A 252 -3.34 -1.87 -20.70
CA PRO A 252 -3.93 -1.60 -19.39
C PRO A 252 -3.71 -2.79 -18.46
N GLU A 253 -3.52 -2.52 -17.17
CA GLU A 253 -3.53 -3.59 -16.18
C GLU A 253 -4.86 -4.34 -16.26
N THR A 254 -4.79 -5.62 -16.59
CA THR A 254 -5.82 -6.58 -16.25
C THR A 254 -5.88 -6.63 -14.72
N ALA A 255 -6.72 -5.78 -14.13
CA ALA A 255 -7.05 -5.82 -12.71
C ALA A 255 -7.33 -7.28 -12.33
N ASN A 256 -6.54 -7.83 -11.39
CA ASN A 256 -6.49 -9.26 -11.00
C ASN A 256 -7.71 -10.03 -11.50
N ALA A 257 -7.56 -10.70 -12.65
CA ALA A 257 -8.69 -11.33 -13.32
C ALA A 257 -9.34 -12.30 -12.34
N ALA A 258 -10.57 -11.96 -11.90
CA ALA A 258 -11.32 -12.81 -10.99
C ALA A 258 -11.44 -14.19 -11.65
N PRO A 259 -11.19 -15.29 -10.92
CA PRO A 259 -11.17 -16.63 -11.51
C PRO A 259 -12.50 -16.88 -12.24
N GLU A 260 -12.41 -17.45 -13.46
CA GLU A 260 -13.61 -17.72 -14.26
C GLU A 260 -14.53 -18.68 -13.50
N MET A 261 -15.69 -18.17 -13.11
CA MET A 261 -16.69 -18.88 -12.33
C MET A 261 -17.47 -19.83 -13.25
N SER A 262 -17.56 -21.11 -12.87
CA SER A 262 -18.35 -22.09 -13.62
C SER A 262 -19.83 -21.68 -13.66
N PRO A 263 -20.61 -22.14 -14.66
CA PRO A 263 -22.05 -21.88 -14.71
C PRO A 263 -22.79 -22.38 -13.45
N GLU A 264 -22.36 -23.52 -12.90
CA GLU A 264 -22.91 -24.16 -11.70
C GLU A 264 -22.61 -23.32 -10.44
N ASP A 265 -21.34 -22.94 -10.23
CA ASP A 265 -20.91 -22.05 -9.14
C ASP A 265 -21.68 -20.73 -9.16
N ARG A 266 -21.92 -20.20 -10.37
CA ARG A 266 -22.65 -18.95 -10.59
C ARG A 266 -24.13 -19.09 -10.26
N GLU A 267 -24.75 -20.23 -10.59
CA GLU A 267 -26.15 -20.49 -10.27
C GLU A 267 -26.35 -20.65 -8.76
N ALA A 268 -25.52 -21.47 -8.10
CA ALA A 268 -25.55 -21.63 -6.64
C ALA A 268 -25.32 -20.31 -5.89
N ALA A 269 -24.37 -19.49 -6.35
CA ALA A 269 -24.12 -18.16 -5.80
C ALA A 269 -25.29 -17.18 -6.01
N LEU A 270 -25.99 -17.24 -7.16
CA LEU A 270 -27.22 -16.47 -7.39
C LEU A 270 -28.39 -16.97 -6.56
N GLU A 271 -28.51 -18.28 -6.33
CA GLU A 271 -29.52 -18.87 -5.45
C GLU A 271 -29.37 -18.37 -4.02
N LEU A 272 -28.13 -18.39 -3.47
CA LEU A 272 -27.82 -17.78 -2.18
C LEU A 272 -28.27 -16.31 -2.14
N LEU A 273 -27.83 -15.50 -3.09
CA LEU A 273 -28.17 -14.06 -3.13
C LEU A 273 -29.67 -13.77 -3.31
N ARG A 274 -30.44 -14.71 -3.86
CA ARG A 274 -31.90 -14.63 -4.02
C ARG A 274 -32.69 -15.18 -2.83
N SER A 275 -32.04 -15.83 -1.87
CA SER A 275 -32.68 -16.40 -0.67
C SER A 275 -33.50 -15.35 0.10
N PRO A 276 -34.81 -15.55 0.34
CA PRO A 276 -35.63 -14.61 1.12
C PRO A 276 -35.11 -14.37 2.54
N ASP A 277 -34.44 -15.38 3.13
CA ASP A 277 -33.71 -15.26 4.39
C ASP A 277 -32.20 -15.39 4.13
N LEU A 278 -31.64 -14.44 3.38
CA LEU A 278 -30.21 -14.36 3.12
C LEU A 278 -29.41 -14.09 4.40
N ALA A 279 -29.92 -13.26 5.32
CA ALA A 279 -29.24 -12.92 6.56
C ALA A 279 -29.17 -14.10 7.53
N GLY A 280 -30.28 -14.82 7.75
CA GLY A 280 -30.30 -16.04 8.55
C GLY A 280 -29.42 -17.13 7.95
N ARG A 281 -29.47 -17.33 6.62
CA ARG A 281 -28.62 -18.28 5.92
C ARG A 281 -27.13 -17.97 6.09
N ILE A 282 -26.68 -16.72 5.92
CA ILE A 282 -25.28 -16.33 6.19
C ILE A 282 -24.88 -16.65 7.64
N ALA A 283 -25.76 -16.38 8.62
CA ALA A 283 -25.46 -16.70 10.03
C ALA A 283 -25.36 -18.21 10.27
N SER A 284 -26.21 -19.04 9.65
CA SER A 284 -26.11 -20.51 9.69
C SER A 284 -24.85 -21.03 9.00
N ASP A 285 -24.53 -20.53 7.82
CA ASP A 285 -23.35 -20.89 7.03
C ASP A 285 -22.06 -20.58 7.82
N MET A 286 -22.02 -19.48 8.59
CA MET A 286 -20.93 -19.12 9.50
C MET A 286 -20.79 -20.05 10.71
N VAL A 287 -21.91 -20.57 11.23
CA VAL A 287 -21.88 -21.60 12.28
C VAL A 287 -21.35 -22.92 11.72
N ALA A 288 -21.75 -23.31 10.51
CA ALA A 288 -21.20 -24.47 9.79
C ALA A 288 -19.70 -24.30 9.48
N CYS A 289 -19.23 -23.07 9.25
CA CYS A 289 -17.79 -22.75 9.16
C CYS A 289 -17.02 -22.87 10.49
N GLY A 290 -17.72 -23.14 11.61
CA GLY A 290 -17.14 -23.46 12.90
C GLY A 290 -17.11 -22.32 13.92
N VAL A 291 -17.84 -21.22 13.70
CA VAL A 291 -17.92 -20.13 14.69
C VAL A 291 -19.23 -20.17 15.46
N VAL A 292 -19.14 -20.40 16.77
CA VAL A 292 -20.30 -20.55 17.66
C VAL A 292 -20.54 -19.27 18.46
N GLY A 293 -21.80 -18.93 18.71
CA GLY A 293 -22.22 -17.88 19.65
C GLY A 293 -21.97 -16.42 19.26
N GLU A 294 -21.31 -16.15 18.13
CA GLU A 294 -20.92 -14.81 17.66
C GLU A 294 -21.80 -14.27 16.51
N SER A 295 -22.99 -14.82 16.29
CA SER A 295 -23.82 -14.56 15.11
C SER A 295 -24.07 -13.07 14.82
N THR A 296 -24.34 -12.26 15.85
CA THR A 296 -24.53 -10.81 15.72
C THR A 296 -23.26 -10.09 15.24
N ASN A 297 -22.11 -10.37 15.87
CA ASN A 297 -20.84 -9.74 15.53
C ASN A 297 -20.36 -10.17 14.14
N LEU A 298 -20.50 -11.46 13.80
CA LEU A 298 -20.19 -12.00 12.47
C LEU A 298 -21.06 -11.38 11.38
N THR A 299 -22.37 -11.25 11.62
CA THR A 299 -23.30 -10.61 10.67
C THR A 299 -22.96 -9.13 10.47
N ALA A 300 -22.65 -8.41 11.56
CA ALA A 300 -22.23 -7.01 11.48
C ALA A 300 -20.91 -6.83 10.71
N ALA A 301 -19.92 -7.70 10.98
CA ALA A 301 -18.64 -7.70 10.28
C ALA A 301 -18.78 -8.10 8.80
N TYR A 302 -19.67 -9.04 8.45
CA TYR A 302 -19.96 -9.41 7.07
C TYR A 302 -20.65 -8.29 6.29
N LEU A 303 -21.61 -7.59 6.91
CA LEU A 303 -22.24 -6.40 6.31
C LEU A 303 -21.23 -5.27 6.12
N ALA A 304 -20.31 -5.06 7.08
CA ALA A 304 -19.19 -4.15 6.90
C ALA A 304 -18.26 -4.61 5.77
N ALA A 305 -17.98 -5.91 5.63
CA ALA A 305 -17.19 -6.44 4.52
C ALA A 305 -17.86 -6.18 3.15
N VAL A 306 -19.19 -6.33 3.04
CA VAL A 306 -19.96 -5.96 1.84
C VAL A 306 -19.84 -4.47 1.51
N SER A 307 -19.74 -3.60 2.52
CA SER A 307 -19.64 -2.14 2.34
C SER A 307 -18.42 -1.69 1.54
N ARG A 308 -17.38 -2.53 1.34
CA ARG A 308 -16.25 -2.26 0.45
C ARG A 308 -16.68 -1.86 -0.98
N LYS A 309 -17.84 -2.34 -1.43
CA LYS A 309 -18.42 -2.04 -2.76
C LYS A 309 -19.29 -0.76 -2.78
N LEU A 310 -19.33 0.01 -1.69
CA LEU A 310 -19.91 1.36 -1.61
C LEU A 310 -18.83 2.45 -1.76
N GLU A 311 -19.23 3.68 -2.06
CA GLU A 311 -18.32 4.85 -2.12
C GLU A 311 -17.72 5.22 -0.75
N LYS A 312 -18.41 4.88 0.35
CA LYS A 312 -17.97 5.15 1.73
C LYS A 312 -18.17 3.90 2.58
N PRO A 313 -17.19 2.98 2.59
CA PRO A 313 -17.25 1.76 3.41
C PRO A 313 -17.31 2.06 4.91
N LEU A 314 -17.79 1.07 5.64
CA LEU A 314 -17.64 0.96 7.09
C LEU A 314 -16.21 0.51 7.43
N ALA A 315 -15.76 0.90 8.62
CA ALA A 315 -14.60 0.33 9.29
C ALA A 315 -15.06 -0.46 10.52
N VAL A 316 -14.38 -1.57 10.83
CA VAL A 316 -14.63 -2.42 12.00
C VAL A 316 -13.38 -2.46 12.87
N LEU A 317 -13.57 -2.36 14.19
CA LEU A 317 -12.56 -2.64 15.19
C LEU A 317 -13.09 -3.72 16.14
N VAL A 318 -12.44 -4.89 16.18
CA VAL A 318 -12.75 -5.92 17.17
C VAL A 318 -11.86 -5.71 18.40
N GLN A 319 -12.49 -5.44 19.54
CA GLN A 319 -11.82 -5.13 20.80
C GLN A 319 -12.24 -6.13 21.88
N SER A 320 -11.28 -6.80 22.51
CA SER A 320 -11.52 -7.78 23.59
C SER A 320 -10.21 -8.14 24.30
N SER A 321 -10.24 -8.97 25.33
CA SER A 321 -9.03 -9.46 26.01
C SER A 321 -8.17 -10.38 25.12
N SER A 322 -6.91 -10.64 25.52
CA SER A 322 -6.04 -11.56 24.77
C SER A 322 -6.60 -12.98 24.77
N ALA A 323 -6.36 -13.74 23.70
CA ALA A 323 -6.90 -15.08 23.46
C ALA A 323 -8.44 -15.22 23.36
N ALA A 324 -9.24 -14.16 23.57
CA ALA A 324 -10.71 -14.18 23.46
C ALA A 324 -11.29 -14.42 22.04
N GLY A 325 -10.49 -14.73 21.01
CA GLY A 325 -10.99 -15.14 19.69
C GLY A 325 -11.17 -14.04 18.63
N LYS A 326 -10.60 -12.84 18.80
CA LYS A 326 -10.67 -11.74 17.79
C LYS A 326 -10.21 -12.16 16.40
N SER A 327 -9.03 -12.79 16.32
CA SER A 327 -8.46 -13.25 15.05
C SER A 327 -9.38 -14.30 14.42
N SER A 328 -9.91 -15.24 15.21
CA SER A 328 -10.88 -16.23 14.74
C SER A 328 -12.14 -15.59 14.13
N LEU A 329 -12.66 -14.52 14.72
CA LEU A 329 -13.80 -13.77 14.18
C LEU A 329 -13.43 -13.05 12.88
N MET A 330 -12.27 -12.39 12.84
CA MET A 330 -11.75 -11.73 11.64
C MET A 330 -11.53 -12.72 10.50
N ASP A 331 -10.80 -13.80 10.74
CA ASP A 331 -10.48 -14.83 9.76
C ASP A 331 -11.74 -15.52 9.24
N ALA A 332 -12.72 -15.80 10.11
CA ALA A 332 -14.00 -16.36 9.69
C ALA A 332 -14.74 -15.47 8.67
N VAL A 333 -14.77 -14.15 8.90
CA VAL A 333 -15.40 -13.21 7.97
C VAL A 333 -14.56 -13.05 6.69
N LEU A 334 -13.23 -12.89 6.82
CA LEU A 334 -12.33 -12.70 5.68
C LEU A 334 -12.27 -13.91 4.75
N ASN A 335 -12.42 -15.13 5.26
CA ASN A 335 -12.43 -16.33 4.43
C ASN A 335 -13.65 -16.39 3.48
N LEU A 336 -14.78 -15.81 3.87
CA LEU A 336 -15.97 -15.69 3.01
C LEU A 336 -15.83 -14.59 1.93
N ILE A 337 -14.74 -13.81 1.95
CA ILE A 337 -14.46 -12.74 0.99
C ILE A 337 -13.41 -13.24 -0.03
N PRO A 338 -13.58 -12.96 -1.33
CA PRO A 338 -12.63 -13.37 -2.37
C PRO A 338 -11.20 -12.92 -2.03
N PRO A 339 -10.18 -13.79 -2.14
CA PRO A 339 -8.80 -13.45 -1.83
C PRO A 339 -8.28 -12.24 -2.62
N GLU A 340 -8.76 -12.05 -3.86
CA GLU A 340 -8.42 -10.90 -4.69
C GLU A 340 -9.02 -9.55 -4.20
N GLU A 341 -10.05 -9.60 -3.36
CA GLU A 341 -10.72 -8.43 -2.75
C GLU A 341 -10.32 -8.19 -1.29
N ARG A 342 -9.28 -8.86 -0.76
CA ARG A 342 -8.75 -8.63 0.59
C ARG A 342 -7.22 -8.57 0.63
N MET A 343 -6.69 -7.84 1.62
CA MET A 343 -5.30 -7.87 2.05
C MET A 343 -5.27 -8.01 3.56
N GLN A 344 -4.40 -8.89 4.07
CA GLN A 344 -4.30 -9.19 5.49
C GLN A 344 -2.83 -9.09 5.92
N TYR A 345 -2.58 -8.26 6.92
CA TYR A 345 -1.25 -8.06 7.50
C TYR A 345 -1.30 -8.34 9.00
N SER A 346 -0.31 -9.07 9.52
CA SER A 346 -0.17 -9.25 10.98
C SER A 346 0.16 -7.91 11.64
N ALA A 347 1.25 -7.28 11.18
CA ALA A 347 1.67 -5.93 11.54
C ALA A 347 2.04 -5.13 10.29
N MET A 348 1.92 -3.80 10.37
CA MET A 348 2.22 -2.88 9.27
C MET A 348 2.69 -1.54 9.87
N THR A 349 3.78 -0.97 9.35
CA THR A 349 4.25 0.35 9.78
C THR A 349 3.43 1.45 9.11
N GLY A 350 3.21 2.58 9.78
CA GLY A 350 2.42 3.69 9.21
C GLY A 350 2.96 4.21 7.88
N GLN A 351 4.28 4.15 7.67
CA GLN A 351 4.92 4.51 6.39
C GLN A 351 4.58 3.51 5.26
N SER A 352 4.61 2.20 5.53
CA SER A 352 4.36 1.18 4.51
C SER A 352 2.99 1.29 3.85
N LEU A 353 1.96 1.74 4.57
CA LEU A 353 0.62 1.99 4.01
C LEU A 353 0.62 3.01 2.86
N PHE A 354 1.50 4.03 2.90
CA PHE A 354 1.58 5.00 1.80
C PHE A 354 2.24 4.42 0.54
N TYR A 355 3.16 3.46 0.69
CA TYR A 355 3.82 2.77 -0.42
C TYR A 355 2.96 1.65 -1.02
N LEU A 356 1.90 1.20 -0.33
CA LEU A 356 0.86 0.33 -0.91
C LEU A 356 0.09 0.99 -2.07
N GLY A 357 0.36 2.25 -2.45
CA GLY A 357 -0.22 2.88 -3.63
C GLY A 357 0.14 2.22 -4.96
N GLU A 358 1.22 1.42 -5.02
CA GLU A 358 1.51 0.55 -6.16
C GLU A 358 0.57 -0.68 -6.22
N THR A 359 -0.20 -0.93 -5.16
CA THR A 359 -1.20 -2.02 -5.07
C THR A 359 -2.61 -1.43 -5.05
N ASN A 360 -3.47 -1.85 -5.98
CA ASN A 360 -4.86 -1.35 -5.99
C ASN A 360 -5.63 -1.80 -4.72
N LEU A 361 -5.99 -0.84 -3.84
CA LEU A 361 -6.82 -1.03 -2.65
C LEU A 361 -8.31 -0.73 -2.88
N GLN A 362 -8.70 -0.24 -4.05
CA GLN A 362 -10.09 0.15 -4.33
C GLN A 362 -11.01 -1.07 -4.27
N HIS A 363 -12.12 -0.92 -3.54
CA HIS A 363 -13.12 -1.95 -3.25
C HIS A 363 -12.61 -3.19 -2.52
N LYS A 364 -11.47 -3.08 -1.82
CA LYS A 364 -10.88 -4.18 -1.02
C LYS A 364 -11.11 -4.00 0.48
N ILE A 365 -10.84 -5.08 1.21
CA ILE A 365 -10.70 -5.08 2.67
C ILE A 365 -9.21 -5.02 3.02
N LEU A 366 -8.83 -4.06 3.88
CA LEU A 366 -7.52 -4.03 4.53
C LEU A 366 -7.69 -4.51 5.97
N ALA A 367 -7.15 -5.70 6.26
CA ALA A 367 -7.20 -6.33 7.57
C ALA A 367 -5.85 -6.23 8.30
N ILE A 368 -5.87 -5.79 9.56
CA ILE A 368 -4.67 -5.62 10.40
C ILE A 368 -4.91 -6.30 11.75
N ALA A 369 -4.10 -7.32 12.05
CA ALA A 369 -4.34 -8.22 13.18
C ALA A 369 -3.79 -7.72 14.53
N GLU A 370 -2.64 -7.04 14.54
CA GLU A 370 -1.92 -6.72 15.77
C GLU A 370 -2.08 -5.27 16.23
N GLU A 371 -2.18 -5.10 17.55
CA GLU A 371 -2.33 -3.82 18.25
C GLU A 371 -1.28 -2.79 17.83
N GLU A 372 -0.01 -3.21 17.73
CA GLU A 372 1.10 -2.33 17.39
C GLU A 372 1.01 -1.84 15.93
N GLY A 373 0.48 -2.66 15.02
CA GLY A 373 0.19 -2.25 13.64
C GLY A 373 -0.90 -1.17 13.58
N VAL A 374 -1.96 -1.31 14.39
CA VAL A 374 -3.00 -0.27 14.52
C VAL A 374 -2.41 1.02 15.10
N ARG A 375 -1.58 0.94 16.15
CA ARG A 375 -0.92 2.09 16.79
C ARG A 375 -0.02 2.85 15.82
N GLN A 376 0.86 2.16 15.11
CA GLN A 376 1.81 2.77 14.18
C GLN A 376 1.16 3.31 12.90
N ALA A 377 0.05 2.71 12.43
CA ALA A 377 -0.66 3.15 11.24
C ALA A 377 -1.87 4.07 11.52
N ALA A 378 -2.22 4.34 12.78
CA ALA A 378 -3.45 5.04 13.18
C ALA A 378 -3.72 6.32 12.40
N TYR A 379 -2.70 7.18 12.20
CA TYR A 379 -2.84 8.43 11.44
C TYR A 379 -3.22 8.20 9.97
N ALA A 380 -2.53 7.28 9.29
CA ALA A 380 -2.80 6.96 7.89
C ALA A 380 -4.16 6.25 7.72
N LEU A 381 -4.54 5.37 8.66
CA LEU A 381 -5.86 4.73 8.69
C LEU A 381 -7.00 5.76 8.91
N LYS A 382 -6.80 6.77 9.76
CA LYS A 382 -7.77 7.88 9.95
C LYS A 382 -8.02 8.62 8.65
N LEU A 383 -6.95 9.07 7.97
CA LEU A 383 -7.02 9.81 6.71
C LEU A 383 -7.68 8.97 5.61
N LEU A 384 -7.30 7.70 5.48
CA LEU A 384 -7.86 6.80 4.48
C LEU A 384 -9.38 6.59 4.69
N GLN A 385 -9.87 6.65 5.93
CA GLN A 385 -11.30 6.56 6.26
C GLN A 385 -12.06 7.90 6.17
N SER A 386 -11.42 9.06 6.36
CA SER A 386 -12.09 10.37 6.24
C SER A 386 -12.08 10.90 4.82
N ASP A 387 -10.94 10.78 4.14
CA ASP A 387 -10.64 11.47 2.88
C ASP A 387 -10.75 10.50 1.69
N GLY A 388 -10.70 9.19 1.95
CA GLY A 388 -10.79 8.13 0.96
C GLY A 388 -9.49 7.86 0.18
N GLU A 389 -8.41 8.60 0.46
CA GLU A 389 -7.16 8.52 -0.28
C GLU A 389 -5.97 9.10 0.50
N LEU A 390 -4.74 8.61 0.23
CA LEU A 390 -3.44 9.09 0.76
C LEU A 390 -2.47 9.30 -0.41
N THR A 391 -1.38 10.05 -0.36
CA THR A 391 -1.11 11.18 0.55
C THR A 391 0.30 11.24 1.11
N ILE A 392 1.33 10.82 0.37
CA ILE A 392 2.70 11.23 0.70
C ILE A 392 3.51 11.64 -0.52
N ALA A 393 4.37 12.63 -0.33
CA ALA A 393 5.46 12.96 -1.23
C ALA A 393 6.76 12.47 -0.57
N SER A 394 7.55 11.65 -1.27
CA SER A 394 8.78 11.04 -0.75
C SER A 394 9.88 11.13 -1.81
N THR A 395 11.12 11.38 -1.40
CA THR A 395 12.26 11.56 -2.30
C THR A 395 12.73 10.22 -2.84
N GLY A 396 12.38 9.93 -4.09
CA GLY A 396 12.91 8.76 -4.80
C GLY A 396 14.10 9.15 -5.66
N LYS A 397 15.07 8.26 -5.83
CA LYS A 397 16.06 8.46 -6.91
C LYS A 397 15.39 8.29 -8.27
N ASP A 398 15.75 9.16 -9.21
CA ASP A 398 15.54 8.90 -10.63
C ASP A 398 16.60 7.90 -11.13
N ASP A 399 16.15 6.84 -11.79
CA ASP A 399 16.98 5.71 -12.22
C ASP A 399 17.92 6.04 -13.38
N ALA A 400 17.66 7.15 -14.08
CA ALA A 400 18.45 7.65 -15.20
C ALA A 400 19.45 8.74 -14.80
N SER A 401 19.03 9.76 -14.04
CA SER A 401 19.92 10.88 -13.62
C SER A 401 20.61 10.67 -12.27
N GLY A 402 20.15 9.74 -11.43
CA GLY A 402 20.65 9.55 -10.07
C GLY A 402 20.24 10.64 -9.07
N ASN A 403 19.59 11.72 -9.56
CA ASN A 403 19.12 12.84 -8.75
C ASN A 403 17.95 12.42 -7.85
N LEU A 404 17.80 13.12 -6.72
CA LEU A 404 16.62 13.01 -5.88
C LEU A 404 15.45 13.74 -6.56
N VAL A 405 14.39 13.00 -6.88
CA VAL A 405 13.16 13.52 -7.45
C VAL A 405 12.02 13.17 -6.50
N THR A 406 11.21 14.17 -6.13
CA THR A 406 10.03 13.95 -5.29
C THR A 406 9.01 13.08 -6.02
N LYS A 407 8.88 11.81 -5.63
CA LYS A 407 7.86 10.89 -6.12
C LYS A 407 6.64 11.00 -5.19
N GLN A 408 5.48 11.25 -5.78
CA GLN A 408 4.21 11.24 -5.04
C GLN A 408 3.64 9.83 -5.04
N TYR A 409 3.40 9.27 -3.86
CA TYR A 409 2.74 7.99 -3.70
C TYR A 409 1.27 8.23 -3.34
N ARG A 410 0.38 7.70 -4.17
CA ARG A 410 -1.07 7.84 -4.02
C ARG A 410 -1.74 6.48 -3.83
N VAL A 411 -2.28 6.27 -2.64
CA VAL A 411 -3.21 5.20 -2.30
C VAL A 411 -4.63 5.73 -2.52
N LYS A 412 -5.48 5.01 -3.27
CA LYS A 412 -6.89 5.35 -3.42
C LYS A 412 -7.78 4.25 -2.86
N GLY A 413 -8.74 4.66 -2.02
CA GLY A 413 -9.93 3.88 -1.70
C GLY A 413 -11.03 4.06 -2.78
N PRO A 414 -12.27 3.62 -2.50
CA PRO A 414 -12.78 3.19 -1.19
C PRO A 414 -12.17 1.87 -0.72
N VAL A 415 -11.90 1.76 0.58
CA VAL A 415 -11.38 0.55 1.24
C VAL A 415 -12.14 0.32 2.54
N MET A 416 -12.44 -0.93 2.86
CA MET A 416 -13.03 -1.36 4.14
C MET A 416 -11.88 -1.69 5.10
N LEU A 417 -11.87 -1.11 6.30
CA LEU A 417 -10.85 -1.40 7.31
C LEU A 417 -11.38 -2.44 8.31
N MET A 418 -10.66 -3.53 8.54
CA MET A 418 -10.95 -4.51 9.58
C MET A 418 -9.76 -4.65 10.52
N LEU A 419 -9.90 -4.14 11.74
CA LEU A 419 -8.83 -4.02 12.71
C LEU A 419 -9.13 -4.89 13.93
N THR A 420 -8.12 -5.52 14.53
CA THR A 420 -8.26 -6.20 15.82
C THR A 420 -7.28 -5.65 16.84
N THR A 421 -7.71 -5.50 18.10
CA THR A 421 -6.89 -4.90 19.17
C THR A 421 -7.14 -5.53 20.54
N THR A 422 -6.08 -5.61 21.35
CA THR A 422 -6.13 -5.93 22.79
C THR A 422 -6.17 -4.69 23.68
N ALA A 423 -5.75 -3.53 23.17
CA ALA A 423 -5.76 -2.30 23.94
C ALA A 423 -7.19 -1.82 24.24
N ILE A 424 -7.42 -1.45 25.49
CA ILE A 424 -8.58 -0.66 25.91
C ILE A 424 -8.37 0.80 25.47
N ASP A 425 -7.14 1.30 25.59
CA ASP A 425 -6.71 2.63 25.17
C ASP A 425 -6.28 2.62 23.69
N VAL A 426 -7.26 2.76 22.81
CA VAL A 426 -7.07 3.05 21.39
C VAL A 426 -7.46 4.50 21.16
N ASP A 427 -6.78 5.17 20.24
CA ASP A 427 -7.12 6.52 19.79
C ASP A 427 -8.63 6.71 19.63
N GLU A 428 -9.21 7.57 20.48
CA GLU A 428 -10.66 7.79 20.56
C GLU A 428 -11.24 8.27 19.24
N GLU A 429 -10.43 8.95 18.45
CA GLU A 429 -10.81 9.47 17.15
C GLU A 429 -10.98 8.34 16.12
N LEU A 430 -10.12 7.33 16.13
CA LEU A 430 -10.22 6.10 15.33
C LEU A 430 -11.38 5.23 15.82
N LEU A 431 -11.52 5.03 17.14
CA LEU A 431 -12.67 4.34 17.74
C LEU A 431 -14.01 4.94 17.28
N ASN A 432 -14.12 6.27 17.32
CA ASN A 432 -15.32 6.98 16.88
C ASN A 432 -15.55 6.92 15.35
N ARG A 433 -14.59 6.47 14.55
CA ARG A 433 -14.75 6.20 13.09
C ARG A 433 -15.16 4.75 12.80
N CYS A 434 -14.76 3.78 13.62
CA CYS A 434 -15.10 2.37 13.44
C CYS A 434 -16.46 1.98 14.06
N LEU A 435 -17.00 0.85 13.61
CA LEU A 435 -17.95 0.03 14.37
C LEU A 435 -17.12 -0.84 15.33
N VAL A 436 -17.33 -0.67 16.64
CA VAL A 436 -16.62 -1.46 17.65
C VAL A 436 -17.41 -2.73 17.94
N LEU A 437 -16.76 -3.88 17.79
CA LEU A 437 -17.31 -5.20 18.11
C LEU A 437 -16.56 -5.79 19.31
N THR A 438 -17.29 -6.25 20.32
CA THR A 438 -16.74 -6.93 21.49
C THR A 438 -17.09 -8.41 21.45
N VAL A 439 -16.07 -9.27 21.54
CA VAL A 439 -16.24 -10.72 21.53
C VAL A 439 -16.85 -11.19 22.86
N ASN A 440 -17.64 -12.25 22.84
CA ASN A 440 -18.24 -12.81 24.04
C ASN A 440 -17.22 -13.65 24.84
N GLU A 441 -16.87 -13.15 26.03
CA GLU A 441 -15.91 -13.79 26.95
C GLU A 441 -16.59 -14.60 28.06
N SER A 442 -17.87 -14.94 27.92
CA SER A 442 -18.60 -15.69 28.96
C SER A 442 -18.11 -17.15 29.09
N ARG A 443 -18.38 -17.73 30.27
CA ARG A 443 -18.06 -19.13 30.54
C ARG A 443 -18.85 -20.08 29.62
N GLU A 444 -20.13 -19.81 29.42
CA GLU A 444 -21.03 -20.59 28.56
C GLU A 444 -20.53 -20.59 27.11
N GLN A 445 -20.07 -19.43 26.63
CA GLN A 445 -19.45 -19.29 25.32
C GLN A 445 -18.14 -20.09 25.20
N THR A 446 -17.30 -20.03 26.24
CA THR A 446 -16.06 -20.82 26.30
C THR A 446 -16.34 -22.32 26.29
N GLU A 447 -17.36 -22.78 27.03
CA GLU A 447 -17.80 -24.18 27.04
C GLU A 447 -18.35 -24.63 25.68
N ALA A 448 -19.09 -23.76 24.98
CA ALA A 448 -19.58 -23.99 23.63
C ALA A 448 -18.44 -24.09 22.59
N ILE A 449 -17.44 -23.20 22.67
CA ILE A 449 -16.24 -23.26 21.83
C ILE A 449 -15.48 -24.57 22.06
N HIS A 450 -15.27 -24.97 23.32
CA HIS A 450 -14.62 -26.24 23.64
C HIS A 450 -15.41 -27.46 23.12
N ALA A 451 -16.75 -27.40 23.12
CA ALA A 451 -17.59 -28.45 22.54
C ALA A 451 -17.41 -28.54 21.02
N ALA A 452 -17.44 -27.40 20.31
CA ALA A 452 -17.20 -27.33 18.87
C ALA A 452 -15.79 -27.80 18.48
N GLN A 453 -14.76 -27.42 19.25
CA GLN A 453 -13.39 -27.89 19.04
C GLN A 453 -13.25 -29.41 19.20
N ARG A 454 -13.92 -30.01 20.20
CA ARG A 454 -13.96 -31.48 20.34
C ARG A 454 -14.72 -32.14 19.19
N TYR A 455 -15.85 -31.58 18.77
CA TYR A 455 -16.63 -32.08 17.64
C TYR A 455 -15.81 -32.06 16.34
N ALA A 456 -15.03 -31.01 16.09
CA ALA A 456 -14.14 -30.92 14.93
C ALA A 456 -13.04 -32.01 14.87
N GLN A 457 -12.78 -32.74 15.97
CA GLN A 457 -11.87 -33.88 16.02
C GLN A 457 -12.57 -35.25 15.83
N THR A 458 -13.90 -35.28 15.68
CA THR A 458 -14.64 -36.52 15.36
C THR A 458 -14.64 -36.79 13.86
N LEU A 459 -15.02 -38.01 13.46
CA LEU A 459 -15.14 -38.36 12.05
C LEU A 459 -16.19 -37.49 11.34
N GLU A 460 -17.32 -37.19 12.00
CA GLU A 460 -18.36 -36.31 11.49
C GLU A 460 -17.83 -34.87 11.31
N GLY A 461 -17.09 -34.34 12.30
CA GLY A 461 -16.47 -33.02 12.21
C GLY A 461 -15.40 -32.91 11.10
N LEU A 462 -14.62 -33.98 10.88
CA LEU A 462 -13.66 -34.05 9.77
C LEU A 462 -14.37 -34.10 8.42
N LEU A 463 -15.47 -34.84 8.28
CA LEU A 463 -16.28 -34.86 7.05
C LEU A 463 -16.93 -33.49 6.77
N ALA A 464 -17.38 -32.78 7.81
CA ALA A 464 -17.91 -31.42 7.71
C ALA A 464 -16.87 -30.37 7.24
N SER A 465 -15.56 -30.68 7.27
CA SER A 465 -14.53 -29.78 6.72
C SER A 465 -14.64 -29.58 5.19
N ASN A 466 -15.19 -30.57 4.48
CA ASN A 466 -15.52 -30.44 3.05
C ASN A 466 -16.69 -29.47 2.83
N GLU A 467 -17.73 -29.55 3.68
CA GLU A 467 -18.88 -28.65 3.64
C GLU A 467 -18.45 -27.20 3.92
N LYS A 468 -17.57 -26.97 4.91
CA LYS A 468 -16.94 -25.67 5.16
C LYS A 468 -16.22 -25.12 3.92
N SER A 469 -15.52 -25.97 3.18
CA SER A 469 -14.79 -25.55 1.97
C SER A 469 -15.75 -25.14 0.86
N TYR A 470 -16.83 -25.90 0.65
CA TYR A 470 -17.92 -25.57 -0.27
C TYR A 470 -18.63 -24.26 0.11
N ILE A 471 -19.03 -24.08 1.37
CA ILE A 471 -19.65 -22.85 1.88
C ILE A 471 -18.74 -21.64 1.66
N THR A 472 -17.44 -21.80 1.92
CA THR A 472 -16.44 -20.75 1.70
C THR A 472 -16.39 -20.32 0.23
N GLN A 473 -16.31 -21.27 -0.71
CA GLN A 473 -16.33 -21.00 -2.15
C GLN A 473 -17.66 -20.36 -2.60
N LEU A 474 -18.80 -20.86 -2.10
CA LEU A 474 -20.13 -20.32 -2.36
C LEU A 474 -20.23 -18.83 -1.98
N HIS A 475 -19.79 -18.45 -0.77
CA HIS A 475 -19.80 -17.05 -0.35
C HIS A 475 -18.83 -16.19 -1.15
N GLN A 476 -17.62 -16.67 -1.46
CA GLN A 476 -16.69 -15.92 -2.31
C GLN A 476 -17.29 -15.65 -3.70
N ASN A 477 -17.94 -16.66 -4.30
CA ASN A 477 -18.61 -16.50 -5.58
C ASN A 477 -19.81 -15.56 -5.50
N ALA A 478 -20.64 -15.64 -4.46
CA ALA A 478 -21.71 -14.67 -4.23
C ALA A 478 -21.16 -13.23 -4.06
N GLN A 479 -20.05 -13.06 -3.35
CA GLN A 479 -19.38 -11.78 -3.18
C GLN A 479 -18.80 -11.21 -4.49
N ARG A 480 -18.28 -12.06 -5.40
CA ARG A 480 -17.86 -11.68 -6.76
C ARG A 480 -19.05 -11.18 -7.60
N LEU A 481 -20.23 -11.78 -7.45
CA LEU A 481 -21.44 -11.37 -8.18
C LEU A 481 -22.06 -10.06 -7.67
N LEU A 482 -21.76 -9.61 -6.46
CA LEU A 482 -22.22 -8.31 -5.97
C LEU A 482 -21.60 -7.16 -6.79
N ARG A 483 -22.46 -6.38 -7.45
CA ARG A 483 -22.06 -5.17 -8.20
C ARG A 483 -22.06 -3.94 -7.28
N PRO A 484 -21.13 -2.99 -7.45
CA PRO A 484 -21.14 -1.72 -6.74
C PRO A 484 -22.27 -0.82 -7.29
N LEU A 485 -23.39 -0.75 -6.57
CA LEU A 485 -24.59 0.02 -6.97
C LEU A 485 -24.89 1.14 -5.96
N ASN A 486 -25.25 2.32 -6.47
CA ASN A 486 -25.62 3.48 -5.66
C ASN A 486 -26.97 3.30 -4.97
N VAL A 487 -26.99 3.06 -3.66
CA VAL A 487 -28.21 2.84 -2.88
C VAL A 487 -28.89 4.15 -2.46
N VAL A 488 -30.08 4.42 -3.01
CA VAL A 488 -31.00 5.46 -2.54
C VAL A 488 -32.11 4.84 -1.69
N ASN A 489 -32.23 5.32 -0.45
CA ASN A 489 -33.31 4.95 0.45
C ASN A 489 -34.42 6.03 0.42
N PRO A 490 -35.66 5.72 -0.03
CA PRO A 490 -36.75 6.71 -0.08
C PRO A 490 -37.24 7.14 1.30
N PHE A 491 -36.92 6.38 2.36
CA PHE A 491 -37.24 6.72 3.74
C PHE A 491 -36.09 7.47 4.45
N ALA A 492 -35.00 7.83 3.75
CA ALA A 492 -33.82 8.44 4.37
C ALA A 492 -34.14 9.69 5.21
N SER A 493 -35.10 10.51 4.80
CA SER A 493 -35.55 11.70 5.55
C SER A 493 -36.34 11.39 6.83
N GLN A 494 -36.83 10.16 6.98
CA GLN A 494 -37.57 9.69 8.17
C GLN A 494 -36.66 8.95 9.16
N LEU A 495 -35.47 8.54 8.73
CA LEU A 495 -34.49 7.82 9.55
C LEU A 495 -33.72 8.80 10.44
N THR A 496 -34.36 9.24 11.53
CA THR A 496 -33.72 10.05 12.56
C THR A 496 -32.81 9.22 13.46
N PHE A 497 -31.95 9.90 14.22
CA PHE A 497 -31.02 9.30 15.18
C PHE A 497 -30.85 10.25 16.36
N MET A 498 -30.32 9.77 17.50
CA MET A 498 -30.12 10.61 18.68
C MET A 498 -29.27 11.84 18.35
N SER A 499 -29.69 13.03 18.80
CA SER A 499 -29.06 14.32 18.48
C SER A 499 -28.48 15.03 19.72
N ASP A 500 -28.38 14.32 20.85
CA ASP A 500 -27.94 14.80 22.16
C ASP A 500 -26.43 15.00 22.30
N LYS A 501 -25.62 14.31 21.48
CA LYS A 501 -24.14 14.28 21.60
C LYS A 501 -23.46 14.41 20.24
N THR A 502 -22.36 15.18 20.16
CA THR A 502 -21.60 15.37 18.90
C THR A 502 -21.14 14.05 18.25
N ARG A 503 -20.83 13.02 19.04
CA ARG A 503 -20.47 11.67 18.57
C ARG A 503 -21.54 11.05 17.65
N THR A 504 -22.82 11.30 17.92
CA THR A 504 -23.92 10.67 17.15
C THR A 504 -23.95 11.09 15.69
N ARG A 505 -23.29 12.20 15.32
CA ARG A 505 -23.09 12.60 13.91
C ARG A 505 -22.33 11.53 13.12
N ARG A 506 -21.34 10.87 13.73
CA ARG A 506 -20.59 9.76 13.11
C ARG A 506 -21.39 8.47 13.15
N ASP A 507 -22.00 8.16 14.30
CA ASP A 507 -22.76 6.91 14.48
C ASP A 507 -24.04 6.87 13.62
N HIS A 508 -24.69 8.02 13.36
CA HIS A 508 -25.78 8.16 12.39
C HIS A 508 -25.32 7.83 10.95
N MET A 509 -24.14 8.29 10.54
CA MET A 509 -23.59 7.93 9.23
C MET A 509 -23.29 6.42 9.14
N LYS A 510 -22.73 5.81 10.19
CA LYS A 510 -22.53 4.33 10.25
C LYS A 510 -23.87 3.59 10.11
N TYR A 511 -24.92 4.05 10.80
CA TYR A 511 -26.27 3.50 10.71
C TYR A 511 -26.84 3.58 9.28
N LEU A 512 -26.71 4.72 8.60
CA LEU A 512 -27.14 4.86 7.20
C LEU A 512 -26.32 3.98 6.24
N THR A 513 -24.99 3.93 6.39
CA THR A 513 -24.12 3.06 5.57
C THR A 513 -24.39 1.58 5.82
N LEU A 514 -24.75 1.17 7.05
CA LEU A 514 -25.16 -0.20 7.35
C LEU A 514 -26.46 -0.56 6.59
N ILE A 515 -27.45 0.33 6.55
CA ILE A 515 -28.67 0.15 5.75
C ILE A 515 -28.34 0.05 4.25
N GLN A 516 -27.40 0.87 3.75
CA GLN A 516 -26.92 0.75 2.36
C GLN A 516 -26.25 -0.60 2.11
N SER A 517 -25.44 -1.09 3.05
CA SER A 517 -24.74 -2.38 2.94
C SER A 517 -25.72 -3.56 2.93
N VAL A 518 -26.75 -3.52 3.78
CA VAL A 518 -27.86 -4.49 3.75
C VAL A 518 -28.60 -4.44 2.41
N ALA A 519 -28.93 -3.25 1.90
CA ALA A 519 -29.61 -3.11 0.61
C ALA A 519 -28.76 -3.59 -0.58
N LEU A 520 -27.44 -3.37 -0.53
CA LEU A 520 -26.47 -3.80 -1.55
C LEU A 520 -26.30 -5.33 -1.57
N LEU A 521 -26.26 -5.96 -0.39
CA LEU A 521 -26.26 -7.42 -0.25
C LEU A 521 -27.53 -8.03 -0.87
N HIS A 522 -28.68 -7.42 -0.62
CA HIS A 522 -29.98 -7.87 -1.15
C HIS A 522 -30.28 -7.36 -2.58
N GLN A 523 -29.27 -6.92 -3.36
CA GLN A 523 -29.50 -6.35 -4.70
C GLN A 523 -30.17 -7.29 -5.71
N TYR A 524 -30.11 -8.60 -5.47
CA TYR A 524 -30.74 -9.64 -6.31
C TYR A 524 -32.17 -9.98 -5.90
N GLN A 525 -32.66 -9.44 -4.79
CA GLN A 525 -34.03 -9.65 -4.26
C GLN A 525 -34.91 -8.41 -4.46
N ARG A 526 -34.40 -7.39 -5.15
CA ARG A 526 -35.03 -6.07 -5.24
C ARG A 526 -34.84 -5.45 -6.62
N GLU A 527 -35.69 -4.49 -6.96
CA GLU A 527 -35.75 -3.88 -8.28
C GLU A 527 -34.59 -2.90 -8.53
N VAL A 528 -33.68 -3.23 -9.45
CA VAL A 528 -32.60 -2.33 -9.87
C VAL A 528 -33.10 -1.36 -10.94
N LYS A 529 -33.14 -0.06 -10.59
CA LYS A 529 -33.53 1.03 -11.50
C LYS A 529 -32.30 1.64 -12.17
N ARG A 530 -32.48 2.22 -13.37
CA ARG A 530 -31.48 3.04 -14.07
C ARG A 530 -31.89 4.51 -13.96
N GLY A 531 -31.01 5.34 -13.42
CA GLY A 531 -31.27 6.76 -13.22
C GLY A 531 -30.89 7.57 -14.45
N GLY A 532 -31.86 7.86 -15.32
CA GLY A 532 -31.67 8.83 -16.41
C GLY A 532 -31.68 10.26 -15.88
N ALA A 533 -30.52 10.75 -15.41
CA ALA A 533 -30.27 12.20 -15.39
C ALA A 533 -29.87 12.63 -16.80
N SER A 534 -30.36 13.79 -17.24
CA SER A 534 -29.96 14.37 -18.53
C SER A 534 -28.45 14.62 -18.57
N GLY A 535 -27.72 13.77 -19.28
CA GLY A 535 -26.31 14.00 -19.63
C GLY A 535 -25.24 13.59 -18.62
N THR A 536 -25.28 12.38 -18.05
CA THR A 536 -24.12 11.44 -17.98
C THR A 536 -24.47 10.19 -17.14
N ASP A 537 -23.94 9.03 -17.56
CA ASP A 537 -24.45 7.71 -17.16
C ASP A 537 -23.80 7.19 -15.86
N ARG A 538 -24.58 7.14 -14.77
CA ARG A 538 -24.30 6.33 -13.57
C ARG A 538 -25.61 5.75 -13.02
N GLY A 539 -25.64 4.43 -12.79
CA GLY A 539 -26.82 3.75 -12.26
C GLY A 539 -27.21 4.21 -10.85
N VAL A 540 -28.52 4.35 -10.59
CA VAL A 540 -29.09 4.82 -9.32
C VAL A 540 -30.23 3.91 -8.89
N TYR A 541 -30.06 3.24 -7.75
CA TYR A 541 -30.98 2.24 -7.22
C TYR A 541 -31.93 2.86 -6.17
N ARG A 542 -33.24 2.58 -6.18
CA ARG A 542 -34.20 3.03 -5.13
C ARG A 542 -34.77 1.83 -4.35
N GLY A 543 -34.60 1.80 -3.04
CA GLY A 543 -35.08 0.72 -2.19
C GLY A 543 -36.54 0.84 -1.75
N HIS A 544 -37.45 0.08 -2.35
CA HIS A 544 -38.69 -0.31 -1.66
C HIS A 544 -38.43 -1.55 -0.78
N ALA A 545 -39.25 -1.70 0.27
CA ALA A 545 -39.41 -2.92 1.05
C ALA A 545 -40.91 -3.14 1.30
N GLY A 546 -41.34 -4.40 1.26
CA GLY A 546 -42.72 -4.78 1.59
C GLY A 546 -43.05 -4.51 3.06
N GLY A 547 -44.33 -4.33 3.37
CA GLY A 547 -44.78 -3.86 4.67
C GLY A 547 -44.52 -4.84 5.81
N TYR A 548 -43.61 -4.50 6.71
CA TYR A 548 -43.58 -5.04 8.07
C TYR A 548 -44.58 -4.25 8.92
N ARG A 549 -45.61 -4.91 9.46
CA ARG A 549 -46.47 -4.29 10.48
C ARG A 549 -45.74 -4.33 11.82
N PRO A 550 -45.55 -3.20 12.53
CA PRO A 550 -45.05 -3.25 13.89
C PRO A 550 -46.12 -3.85 14.81
N CYS A 551 -45.74 -4.86 15.60
CA CYS A 551 -46.59 -5.32 16.70
C CYS A 551 -46.77 -4.19 17.72
N GLN A 552 -48.01 -3.90 18.11
CA GLN A 552 -48.28 -2.97 19.20
C GLN A 552 -47.85 -3.58 20.53
N PRO A 553 -47.34 -2.78 21.49
CA PRO A 553 -47.15 -3.23 22.86
C PRO A 553 -48.52 -3.41 23.53
N SER A 554 -48.87 -4.64 23.85
CA SER A 554 -50.02 -4.93 24.71
C SER A 554 -49.67 -4.53 26.16
N GLY A 555 -50.29 -3.46 26.65
CA GLY A 555 -50.21 -3.08 28.05
C GLY A 555 -51.16 -3.92 28.91
N ALA A 556 -50.61 -4.51 29.98
CA ALA A 556 -51.28 -4.92 31.21
C ALA A 556 -50.22 -4.97 32.33
#